data_AF-M1CTK2-F1
#
_entry.id   AF-M1CTK2-F1
#
_cell.length_a   1.000
_cell.length_b   1.000
_cell.length_c   1.000
_cell.angle_alpha   90.00
_cell.angle_beta   90.00
_cell.angle_gamma   90.00
#
_symmetry.space_group_name_H-M   'P 1'
#
loop_
_entity.id
_entity.type
_entity.pdbx_description
1 polymer ?
#
loop_
_entity_poly.entity_id
_entity_poly.type
_entity_poly.pdbx_seq_one_letter_code
_entity_poly.pdbx_strand_id
1 'polypeptide(L)'
;MALCFISSVLALLLLFVAELHVCVVSGSVILGSRLLAKENQAWFSDNGTFAFGFTPAVDSNDQYQLAIWFAQIPGDRTLVWSPNM
;
A
#
# COMPACT_ATOMS: atom_id res chain seq x y z
N MET A 1 -20.18 10.34 -36.12
CA MET A 1 -20.92 9.63 -35.05
C MET A 1 -20.21 8.32 -34.66
N ALA A 2 -19.96 7.38 -35.59
CA ALA A 2 -19.27 6.12 -35.30
C ALA A 2 -17.80 6.28 -34.81
N LEU A 3 -17.02 7.19 -35.38
CA LEU A 3 -15.65 7.48 -34.92
C LEU A 3 -15.58 8.01 -33.48
N CYS A 4 -16.51 8.89 -33.11
CA CYS A 4 -16.61 9.39 -31.73
C CYS A 4 -16.98 8.25 -30.77
N PHE A 5 -17.91 7.38 -31.17
CA PHE A 5 -18.31 6.23 -30.38
C PHE A 5 -17.15 5.24 -30.14
N ILE A 6 -16.38 4.91 -31.19
CA ILE A 6 -15.19 4.04 -31.07
C ILE A 6 -14.13 4.67 -30.16
N SER A 7 -13.89 5.99 -30.30
CA SER A 7 -12.95 6.72 -29.44
C SER A 7 -13.35 6.70 -27.97
N SER A 8 -14.64 6.91 -27.67
CA SER A 8 -15.16 6.82 -26.29
C SER A 8 -15.05 5.42 -25.71
N VAL A 9 -15.36 4.37 -26.48
CA VAL A 9 -15.22 2.98 -26.03
C VAL A 9 -13.75 2.64 -25.77
N LEU A 10 -12.83 3.07 -26.63
CA LEU A 10 -11.40 2.86 -26.43
C LEU A 10 -10.89 3.58 -25.17
N ALA A 11 -11.33 4.82 -24.94
CA ALA A 11 -10.97 5.57 -23.73
C ALA A 11 -11.47 4.86 -22.45
N LEU A 12 -12.71 4.35 -22.45
CA LEU A 12 -13.25 3.57 -21.34
C LEU A 12 -12.48 2.26 -21.10
N LEU A 13 -12.11 1.55 -22.18
CA LEU A 13 -11.31 0.34 -22.08
C LEU A 13 -9.92 0.63 -21.48
N LEU A 14 -9.28 1.73 -21.89
CA LEU A 14 -7.98 2.15 -21.35
C LEU A 14 -8.07 2.52 -19.87
N LEU A 15 -9.12 3.21 -19.45
CA LEU A 15 -9.38 3.51 -18.04
C LEU A 15 -9.57 2.24 -17.22
N PHE A 16 -10.36 1.29 -17.74
CA PHE A 16 -10.59 0.00 -17.09
C PHE A 16 -9.29 -0.82 -16.92
N VAL A 17 -8.44 -0.86 -17.96
CA VAL A 17 -7.14 -1.53 -17.89
C VAL A 17 -6.20 -0.85 -16.90
N ALA A 18 -6.21 0.48 -16.83
CA ALA A 18 -5.41 1.24 -15.88
C ALA A 18 -5.81 0.95 -14.42
N GLU A 19 -7.11 0.92 -14.11
CA GLU A 19 -7.61 0.57 -12.78
C GLU A 19 -7.29 -0.88 -12.39
N LEU A 20 -7.40 -1.82 -13.34
CA LEU A 20 -7.02 -3.21 -13.11
C LEU A 20 -5.53 -3.35 -12.79
N HIS A 21 -4.66 -2.61 -13.50
CA HIS A 21 -3.22 -2.62 -13.26
C HIS A 21 -2.87 -2.08 -11.86
N VAL A 22 -3.52 -1.00 -11.42
CA VAL A 22 -3.35 -0.49 -10.05
C VAL A 22 -3.74 -1.57 -9.04
N CYS A 23 -4.88 -2.24 -9.22
CA CYS A 23 -5.35 -3.29 -8.31
C CYS A 23 -4.38 -4.49 -8.20
N VAL A 24 -3.80 -4.92 -9.32
CA VAL A 24 -2.82 -6.04 -9.34
C VAL A 24 -1.49 -5.63 -8.70
N VAL A 25 -1.09 -4.38 -8.83
CA VAL A 25 0.15 -3.86 -8.22
C VAL A 25 -0.06 -3.53 -6.74
N SER A 26 -1.25 -3.09 -6.36
CA SER A 26 -1.63 -2.78 -4.98
C SER A 26 -1.54 -4.03 -4.11
N GLY A 27 -0.50 -4.09 -3.28
CA GLY A 27 -0.21 -5.20 -2.36
C GLY A 27 0.89 -6.14 -2.83
N SER A 28 1.31 -6.03 -4.09
CA SER A 28 2.51 -6.70 -4.58
C SER A 28 3.77 -5.89 -4.25
N VAL A 29 4.77 -6.56 -3.69
CA VAL A 29 6.09 -5.97 -3.45
C VAL A 29 7.02 -6.42 -4.56
N ILE A 30 7.42 -5.47 -5.42
CA ILE A 30 8.28 -5.76 -6.56
C ILE A 30 9.72 -6.00 -6.08
N LEU A 31 10.44 -6.89 -6.76
CA LEU A 31 11.87 -7.11 -6.52
C LEU A 31 12.66 -5.80 -6.64
N GLY A 32 13.51 -5.53 -5.63
CA GLY A 32 14.30 -4.30 -5.55
C GLY A 32 13.58 -3.14 -4.88
N SER A 33 12.28 -3.26 -4.56
CA SER A 33 11.59 -2.30 -3.68
C SER A 33 12.24 -2.26 -2.30
N ARG A 34 12.21 -1.08 -1.68
CA ARG A 34 12.80 -0.82 -0.36
C ARG A 34 11.84 0.04 0.46
N LEU A 35 11.82 -0.18 1.76
CA LEU A 35 11.22 0.72 2.74
C LEU A 35 12.37 1.31 3.56
N LEU A 36 12.32 2.62 3.82
CA LEU A 36 13.28 3.31 4.69
C LEU A 36 12.53 3.86 5.89
N ALA A 37 13.10 3.68 7.09
CA ALA A 37 12.45 4.10 8.34
C ALA A 37 12.19 5.61 8.43
N LYS A 38 13.03 6.43 7.79
CA LYS A 38 12.85 7.89 7.72
C LYS A 38 11.71 8.32 6.80
N GLU A 39 11.19 7.41 5.98
CA GLU A 39 10.13 7.68 5.02
C GLU A 39 8.82 7.19 5.61
N ASN A 40 7.78 8.02 5.56
CA ASN A 40 6.44 7.63 6.02
C ASN A 40 5.75 6.77 4.94
N GLN A 41 6.36 5.63 4.62
CA GLN A 41 5.91 4.68 3.62
C GLN A 41 5.62 3.32 4.26
N ALA A 42 4.62 2.62 3.73
CA ALA A 42 4.25 1.27 4.12
C ALA A 42 3.70 0.51 2.92
N TRP A 43 3.79 -0.81 2.96
CA TRP A 43 3.10 -1.71 2.03
C TRP A 43 1.79 -2.15 2.66
N PHE A 44 0.70 -2.00 1.92
CA PHE A 44 -0.64 -2.37 2.38
C PHE A 44 -1.02 -3.72 1.80
N SER A 45 -1.74 -4.54 2.56
CA SER A 45 -2.37 -5.75 2.02
C SER A 45 -3.42 -5.38 0.97
N ASP A 46 -3.75 -6.30 0.05
CA ASP A 46 -4.69 -6.06 -1.05
C ASP A 46 -6.04 -5.49 -0.58
N ASN A 47 -6.55 -5.98 0.56
CA ASN A 47 -7.80 -5.52 1.16
C ASN A 47 -7.64 -4.28 2.07
N GLY A 48 -6.45 -3.70 2.15
CA GLY A 48 -6.11 -2.55 2.98
C GLY A 48 -6.25 -2.77 4.49
N THR A 49 -6.43 -4.01 4.96
CA THR A 49 -6.62 -4.30 6.40
C THR A 49 -5.30 -4.14 7.17
N PHE A 50 -4.21 -4.61 6.59
CA PHE A 50 -2.90 -4.61 7.21
C PHE A 50 -1.95 -3.68 6.48
N ALA A 51 -1.00 -3.13 7.22
CA ALA A 51 0.17 -2.45 6.68
C ALA A 51 1.44 -3.08 7.26
N PHE A 52 2.46 -3.19 6.42
CA PHE A 52 3.80 -3.65 6.74
C PHE A 52 4.80 -2.52 6.48
N GLY A 53 5.67 -2.26 7.45
CA GLY A 53 6.72 -1.26 7.30
C GLY A 53 7.33 -0.83 8.61
N PHE A 54 7.98 0.33 8.61
CA PHE A 54 8.59 0.88 9.81
C PHE A 54 7.58 1.72 10.59
N THR A 55 7.60 1.53 11.91
CA THR A 55 6.80 2.28 12.87
C THR A 55 7.68 2.71 14.03
N PRO A 56 7.44 3.89 14.66
CA PRO A 56 8.11 4.24 15.90
C PRO A 56 7.95 3.12 16.94
N ALA A 57 9.03 2.85 17.69
CA ALA A 57 8.97 1.96 18.83
C ALA A 57 8.16 2.62 19.96
N VAL A 58 7.41 1.81 20.71
CA VAL A 58 6.52 2.30 21.78
C VAL A 58 7.31 3.09 22.85
N ASP A 59 8.54 2.66 23.12
CA ASP A 59 9.36 3.21 24.22
C ASP A 59 10.35 4.29 23.77
N SER A 60 10.43 4.62 22.47
CA SER A 60 11.35 5.64 21.98
C SER A 60 10.98 6.20 20.61
N ASN A 61 10.84 7.53 20.52
CA ASN A 61 10.55 8.23 19.27
C ASN A 61 11.69 8.21 18.24
N ASP A 62 12.92 7.89 18.68
CA ASP A 62 14.10 7.88 17.82
C ASP A 62 14.44 6.49 17.27
N GLN A 63 13.70 5.44 17.67
CA GLN A 63 13.87 4.10 17.16
C GLN A 63 12.65 3.67 16.36
N TYR A 64 12.91 2.96 15.28
CA TYR A 64 11.89 2.37 14.43
C TYR A 64 11.99 0.85 14.53
N GLN A 65 10.84 0.21 14.59
CA GLN A 65 10.72 -1.23 14.44
C GLN A 65 9.99 -1.57 13.14
N LEU A 66 10.40 -2.67 12.52
CA LEU A 66 9.67 -3.25 11.40
C LEU A 66 8.47 -4.02 11.96
N ALA A 67 7.27 -3.78 11.46
CA ALA A 67 6.07 -4.41 12.01
C ALA A 67 4.96 -4.58 10.98
N ILE A 68 3.96 -5.38 11.36
CA ILE A 68 2.64 -5.44 10.72
C ILE A 68 1.62 -4.87 11.71
N TRP A 69 0.74 -3.98 11.24
CA TRP A 69 -0.33 -3.38 12.05
C TRP A 69 -1.65 -3.27 11.28
N PHE A 70 -2.74 -3.04 12.00
CA PHE A 70 -4.03 -2.73 11.37
C PHE A 70 -4.03 -1.31 10.79
N ALA A 71 -4.17 -1.19 9.47
CA ALA A 71 -4.07 0.09 8.77
C ALA A 71 -5.28 1.00 8.96
N GLN A 72 -6.45 0.41 9.23
CA GLN A 72 -7.74 1.11 9.29
C GLN A 72 -8.14 1.55 10.71
N ILE A 73 -7.39 1.15 11.73
CA ILE A 73 -7.67 1.54 13.12
C ILE A 73 -6.99 2.90 13.38
N PRO A 74 -7.75 3.96 13.74
CA PRO A 74 -7.17 5.27 14.02
C PRO A 74 -6.46 5.29 15.38
N GLY A 75 -5.52 6.21 15.54
CA GLY A 75 -4.74 6.38 16.76
C GLY A 75 -3.45 5.55 16.74
N ASP A 76 -3.09 4.99 17.90
CA ASP A 76 -1.87 4.20 18.05
C ASP A 76 -1.97 2.90 17.25
N ARG A 77 -0.92 2.60 16.49
CA ARG A 77 -0.88 1.41 15.62
C ARG A 77 -0.96 0.15 16.48
N THR A 78 -2.05 -0.58 16.32
CA THR A 78 -2.20 -1.90 16.94
C THR A 78 -1.38 -2.92 16.15
N LEU A 79 -0.26 -3.36 16.73
CA LEU A 79 0.66 -4.31 16.10
C LEU A 79 0.09 -5.72 16.15
N VAL A 80 0.24 -6.45 15.05
CA VAL A 80 -0.11 -7.87 14.94
C VAL A 80 1.15 -8.74 14.97
N TRP A 81 2.29 -8.18 14.52
CA TRP A 81 3.57 -8.87 14.50
C TRP A 81 4.74 -7.87 14.42
N SER A 82 5.86 -8.20 15.06
CA SER A 82 7.17 -7.60 14.80
C SER A 82 8.27 -8.67 14.99
N PRO A 83 9.44 -8.56 14.33
CA PRO A 83 10.51 -9.55 14.42
C PRO A 83 11.27 -9.50 15.74
N ASN A 84 11.20 -8.38 16.47
CA ASN A 84 11.94 -8.12 17.69
C ASN A 84 11.02 -8.00 18.91
N MET A 85 9.78 -8.51 18.81
CA MET A 85 8.88 -8.69 19.95
C MET A 85 9.35 -9.84 20.84
#